data_AF-A0A7D4I427-F1
#
_entry.id   AF-A0A7D4I427-F1
#
_cell.length_a   1.000
_cell.length_b   1.000
_cell.length_c   1.000
_cell.angle_alpha   90.00
_cell.angle_beta   90.00
_cell.angle_gamma   90.00
#
_symmetry.space_group_name_H-M   'P 1'
#
loop_
_entity.id
_entity.type
_entity.pdbx_description
1 polymer ?
#
loop_
_entity_poly.entity_id
_entity_poly.type
_entity_poly.pdbx_seq_one_letter_code
_entity_poly.pdbx_strand_id
1 'polypeptide(L)'
;MEEISIKWEPVNTVPLRDIEKAIGPLVFNRGGVSIMKNGTLLFIKKSDDDCKNACLALSEAKYLTDFRVKHISDGNFLVALHGAIGVFVGRGELSENIEEIKTRMDELKFPGEDLIVPQGWAEEDFLAGLYGRGKLQRDIREQNFYARID
;
A
#
# COMPACT_ATOMS: atom_id res chain seq x y z
N MET A 1 -7.08 17.77 19.60
CA MET A 1 -6.47 16.44 19.41
C MET A 1 -5.51 16.58 18.25
N GLU A 2 -4.22 16.30 18.48
CA GLU A 2 -3.27 16.22 17.37
C GLU A 2 -3.64 15.04 16.47
N GLU A 3 -3.48 15.23 15.17
CA GLU A 3 -3.75 14.20 14.18
C GLU A 3 -2.66 13.14 14.27
N ILE A 4 -3.05 11.90 14.59
CA ILE A 4 -2.11 10.76 14.67
C ILE A 4 -1.61 10.47 13.25
N SER A 5 -0.31 10.63 13.03
CA SER A 5 0.37 10.33 11.78
C SER A 5 1.69 9.59 12.01
N ILE A 6 2.14 8.86 10.99
CA ILE A 6 3.52 8.38 10.92
C ILE A 6 4.45 9.56 10.61
N LYS A 7 5.75 9.40 10.87
CA LYS A 7 6.75 10.47 10.64
C LYS A 7 7.36 10.43 9.24
N TRP A 8 7.34 9.26 8.60
CA TRP A 8 7.88 9.09 7.25
C TRP A 8 6.89 8.41 6.31
N GLU A 9 6.63 9.04 5.18
CA GLU A 9 5.75 8.55 4.11
C GLU A 9 6.57 8.29 2.84
N PRO A 10 6.90 7.01 2.54
CA PRO A 10 7.66 6.68 1.34
C PRO A 10 6.96 7.08 0.04
N VAL A 11 7.77 7.41 -0.97
CA VAL A 11 7.31 7.80 -2.31
C VAL A 11 7.50 6.62 -3.26
N ASN A 12 6.45 6.32 -4.01
CA ASN A 12 6.46 5.28 -5.02
C ASN A 12 7.43 5.64 -6.16
N THR A 13 8.36 4.74 -6.47
CA THR A 13 9.30 4.88 -7.60
C THR A 13 8.92 4.01 -8.79
N VAL A 14 8.03 3.02 -8.60
CA VAL A 14 7.57 2.13 -9.67
C VAL A 14 6.68 2.88 -10.65
N PRO A 15 6.93 2.82 -11.97
CA PRO A 15 6.02 3.41 -12.95
C PRO A 15 4.59 2.87 -12.79
N LEU A 16 3.58 3.75 -12.72
CA LEU A 16 2.18 3.35 -12.49
C LEU A 16 1.64 2.38 -13.55
N ARG A 17 2.12 2.48 -14.80
CA ARG A 17 1.80 1.53 -15.87
C ARG A 17 2.30 0.12 -15.60
N ASP A 18 3.40 -0.04 -14.87
CA ASP A 18 3.93 -1.35 -14.52
C ASP A 18 3.15 -1.96 -13.35
N ILE A 19 2.63 -1.12 -12.44
CA ILE A 19 1.65 -1.53 -11.42
C ILE A 19 0.38 -2.06 -12.09
N GLU A 20 -0.17 -1.34 -13.09
CA GLU A 20 -1.33 -1.80 -13.87
C GLU A 20 -1.09 -3.19 -14.49
N LYS A 21 0.06 -3.39 -15.14
CA LYS A 21 0.41 -4.67 -15.77
C LYS A 21 0.51 -5.80 -14.75
N ALA A 22 1.13 -5.54 -13.60
CA ALA A 22 1.32 -6.54 -12.56
C ALA A 22 0.00 -6.92 -11.87
N ILE A 23 -0.90 -5.95 -11.66
CA ILE A 23 -2.17 -6.15 -10.98
C ILE A 23 -3.28 -6.64 -11.92
N GLY A 24 -3.24 -6.28 -13.20
CA GLY A 24 -4.25 -6.65 -14.21
C GLY A 24 -4.69 -8.13 -14.15
N PRO A 25 -3.76 -9.11 -14.17
CA PRO A 25 -4.10 -10.52 -14.07
C PRO A 25 -4.83 -10.93 -12.77
N LEU A 26 -4.61 -10.21 -11.67
CA LEU A 26 -5.22 -10.49 -10.37
C LEU A 26 -6.66 -9.99 -10.26
N VAL A 27 -7.01 -8.98 -11.06
CA VAL A 27 -8.30 -8.28 -10.98
C VAL A 27 -9.21 -8.57 -12.16
N PHE A 28 -8.69 -9.19 -13.22
CA PHE A 28 -9.46 -9.69 -14.34
C PHE A 28 -10.61 -10.59 -13.83
N ASN A 29 -11.86 -10.15 -14.04
CA ASN A 29 -13.11 -10.76 -13.54
C ASN A 29 -13.41 -10.64 -12.03
N ARG A 30 -12.67 -9.82 -11.29
CA ARG A 30 -12.91 -9.58 -9.85
C ARG A 30 -13.55 -8.24 -9.53
N GLY A 31 -14.09 -7.56 -10.56
CA GLY A 31 -14.77 -6.28 -10.40
C GLY A 31 -13.83 -5.10 -10.30
N GLY A 32 -12.60 -5.22 -10.81
CA GLY A 32 -11.63 -4.15 -10.99
C GLY A 32 -10.92 -3.67 -9.72
N VAL A 33 -10.05 -2.68 -9.89
CA VAL A 33 -9.30 -2.01 -8.82
C VAL A 33 -9.02 -0.57 -9.21
N SER A 34 -9.18 0.34 -8.25
CA SER A 34 -8.73 1.72 -8.38
C SER A 34 -7.30 1.85 -7.83
N ILE A 35 -6.46 2.56 -8.57
CA ILE A 35 -5.04 2.74 -8.29
C ILE A 35 -4.81 4.21 -7.92
N MET A 36 -4.13 4.44 -6.80
CA MET A 36 -3.67 5.76 -6.37
C MET A 36 -2.22 6.00 -6.80
N LYS A 37 -1.80 7.27 -6.87
CA LYS A 37 -0.47 7.62 -7.41
C LYS A 37 0.70 7.11 -6.58
N ASN A 38 0.52 6.82 -5.28
CA ASN A 38 1.56 6.20 -4.47
C ASN A 38 1.47 4.67 -4.40
N GLY A 39 0.68 4.04 -5.28
CA GLY A 39 0.61 2.58 -5.41
C GLY A 39 -0.42 1.90 -4.51
N THR A 40 -1.27 2.64 -3.80
CA THR A 40 -2.44 2.05 -3.11
C THR A 40 -3.43 1.50 -4.12
N LEU A 41 -3.97 0.33 -3.82
CA LEU A 41 -4.91 -0.46 -4.59
C LEU A 41 -6.23 -0.58 -3.81
N LEU A 42 -7.32 -0.12 -4.40
CA LEU A 42 -8.64 -0.10 -3.79
C LEU A 42 -9.56 -1.05 -4.57
N PHE A 43 -9.82 -2.22 -3.98
CA PHE A 43 -10.64 -3.29 -4.56
C PHE A 43 -12.12 -3.04 -4.25
N ILE A 44 -12.62 -1.92 -4.77
CA ILE A 44 -13.99 -1.46 -4.59
C ILE A 44 -14.80 -1.63 -5.89
N LYS A 45 -16.11 -1.86 -5.74
CA LYS A 45 -17.02 -2.01 -6.88
C LYS A 45 -17.00 -0.75 -7.75
N LYS A 46 -17.12 -0.94 -9.06
CA LYS A 46 -17.26 0.14 -10.03
C LYS A 46 -18.43 1.06 -9.66
N SER A 47 -18.23 2.35 -9.90
CA SER A 47 -19.20 3.39 -9.62
C SER A 47 -19.20 4.46 -10.69
N ASP A 48 -20.15 5.40 -10.61
CA ASP A 48 -20.20 6.55 -11.51
C ASP A 48 -19.03 7.53 -11.26
N ASP A 49 -18.47 7.53 -10.04
CA ASP A 49 -17.34 8.38 -9.63
C ASP A 49 -16.34 7.57 -8.80
N ASP A 50 -15.47 6.84 -9.51
CA ASP A 50 -14.45 6.00 -8.90
C ASP A 50 -13.40 6.80 -8.12
N CYS A 51 -13.18 8.06 -8.48
CA CYS A 51 -12.27 8.96 -7.77
C CYS A 51 -12.83 9.28 -6.38
N LYS A 52 -14.08 9.73 -6.30
CA LYS A 52 -14.73 10.03 -5.03
C LYS A 52 -14.79 8.82 -4.12
N ASN A 53 -15.15 7.65 -4.65
CA ASN A 53 -15.20 6.42 -3.86
C ASN A 53 -13.81 5.97 -3.40
N ALA A 54 -12.77 6.17 -4.21
CA ALA A 54 -11.40 5.93 -3.79
C ALA A 54 -11.00 6.82 -2.60
N CYS A 55 -11.31 8.12 -2.65
CA CYS A 55 -11.03 9.05 -1.56
C CYS A 55 -11.78 8.68 -0.26
N LEU A 56 -13.04 8.23 -0.38
CA LEU A 56 -13.81 7.73 0.77
C LEU A 56 -13.14 6.48 1.38
N ALA A 57 -12.78 5.50 0.56
CA ALA A 57 -12.11 4.28 1.03
C ALA A 57 -10.76 4.58 1.71
N LEU A 58 -9.98 5.54 1.20
CA LEU A 58 -8.75 5.97 1.85
C LEU A 58 -9.00 6.59 3.23
N SER A 59 -10.05 7.40 3.37
CA SER A 59 -10.37 8.03 4.66
C SER A 59 -10.67 6.99 5.76
N GLU A 60 -11.26 5.86 5.38
CA GLU A 60 -11.53 4.73 6.28
C GLU A 60 -10.27 3.90 6.58
N ALA A 61 -9.26 3.97 5.70
CA ALA A 61 -8.01 3.23 5.80
C ALA A 61 -6.98 3.85 6.77
N LYS A 62 -7.28 5.05 7.31
CA LYS A 62 -6.29 5.92 7.96
C LYS A 62 -5.50 5.27 9.08
N TYR A 63 -6.15 4.43 9.87
CA TYR A 63 -5.58 3.84 11.09
C TYR A 63 -5.32 2.34 10.98
N LEU A 64 -5.22 1.80 9.75
CA LEU A 64 -4.87 0.39 9.56
C LEU A 64 -3.40 0.15 9.95
N THR A 65 -3.18 -0.72 10.92
CA THR A 65 -1.87 -1.17 11.39
C THR A 65 -1.53 -2.57 10.90
N ASP A 66 -2.53 -3.45 10.84
CA ASP A 66 -2.34 -4.84 10.43
C ASP A 66 -2.20 -4.97 8.93
N PHE A 67 -1.33 -5.89 8.51
CA PHE A 67 -1.14 -6.22 7.10
C PHE A 67 -0.77 -7.68 6.90
N ARG A 68 -0.99 -8.15 5.67
CA ARG A 68 -0.49 -9.42 5.15
C ARG A 68 0.26 -9.14 3.86
N VAL A 69 1.37 -9.84 3.65
CA VAL A 69 2.13 -9.70 2.41
C VAL A 69 1.91 -10.92 1.54
N LYS A 70 1.69 -10.68 0.25
CA LYS A 70 1.63 -11.71 -0.79
C LYS A 70 2.64 -11.40 -1.88
N HIS A 71 3.41 -12.39 -2.25
CA HIS A 71 4.27 -12.34 -3.43
C HIS A 71 3.40 -12.42 -4.69
N ILE A 72 3.66 -11.52 -5.63
CA ILE A 72 3.02 -11.49 -6.94
C ILE A 72 4.09 -11.58 -8.04
N SER A 73 3.70 -11.45 -9.31
CA SER A 73 4.62 -11.64 -10.44
C SER A 73 5.89 -10.80 -10.33
N ASP A 74 6.99 -11.33 -10.87
CA ASP A 74 8.32 -10.71 -10.90
C ASP A 74 8.93 -10.43 -9.52
N GLY A 75 8.41 -11.09 -8.47
CA GLY A 75 8.85 -10.94 -7.09
C GLY A 75 8.40 -9.62 -6.45
N ASN A 76 7.40 -8.96 -7.03
CA ASN A 76 6.77 -7.80 -6.39
C ASN A 76 5.86 -8.25 -5.24
N PHE A 77 5.44 -7.30 -4.42
CA PHE A 77 4.65 -7.55 -3.23
C PHE A 77 3.30 -6.85 -3.31
N LEU A 78 2.26 -7.56 -2.88
CA LEU A 78 0.96 -7.00 -2.54
C LEU A 78 0.81 -7.00 -1.03
N VAL A 79 0.83 -5.82 -0.43
CA VAL A 79 0.59 -5.60 1.00
C VAL A 79 -0.91 -5.39 1.20
N ALA A 80 -1.62 -6.38 1.71
CA ALA A 80 -3.05 -6.29 1.99
C ALA A 80 -3.28 -5.82 3.43
N LEU A 81 -3.92 -4.67 3.62
CA LEU A 81 -4.21 -4.09 4.94
C LEU A 81 -5.66 -4.36 5.38
N HIS A 82 -6.59 -4.31 4.42
CA HIS A 82 -8.00 -4.64 4.63
C HIS A 82 -8.52 -5.39 3.40
N GLY A 83 -9.68 -6.05 3.49
CA GLY A 83 -10.23 -6.84 2.38
C GLY A 83 -10.40 -6.04 1.08
N ALA A 84 -10.54 -4.72 1.17
CA ALA A 84 -10.69 -3.81 0.04
C ALA A 84 -9.46 -2.92 -0.22
N ILE A 85 -8.40 -2.99 0.60
CA ILE A 85 -7.27 -2.06 0.55
C ILE A 85 -5.97 -2.86 0.54
N GLY A 86 -5.20 -2.69 -0.53
CA GLY A 86 -3.84 -3.16 -0.62
C GLY A 86 -2.89 -2.07 -1.11
N VAL A 87 -1.60 -2.36 -1.10
CA VAL A 87 -0.56 -1.49 -1.63
C VAL A 87 0.41 -2.33 -2.44
N PHE A 88 0.75 -1.85 -3.63
CA PHE A 88 1.79 -2.43 -4.45
C PHE A 88 3.17 -1.96 -3.97
N VAL A 89 4.09 -2.89 -3.76
CA VAL A 89 5.49 -2.60 -3.50
C VAL A 89 6.34 -3.33 -4.53
N GLY A 90 7.13 -2.57 -5.29
CA GLY A 90 7.99 -3.15 -6.31
C GLY A 90 9.20 -3.84 -5.69
N ARG A 91 9.66 -4.95 -6.28
CA ARG A 91 10.87 -5.63 -5.79
C ARG A 91 12.11 -4.73 -5.81
N GLY A 92 12.32 -4.05 -6.94
CA GLY A 92 13.43 -3.10 -7.11
C GLY A 92 13.31 -1.93 -6.15
N GLU A 93 12.12 -1.33 -6.07
CA GLU A 93 11.80 -0.25 -5.14
C GLU A 93 12.12 -0.63 -3.68
N LEU A 94 11.67 -1.81 -3.23
CA LEU A 94 11.97 -2.29 -1.88
C LEU A 94 13.47 -2.47 -1.66
N SER A 95 14.15 -3.12 -2.62
CA SER A 95 15.59 -3.41 -2.53
C SER A 95 16.42 -2.13 -2.41
N GLU A 96 16.06 -1.08 -3.16
CA GLU A 96 16.74 0.22 -3.13
C GLU A 96 16.55 0.95 -1.80
N ASN A 97 15.44 0.70 -1.09
CA ASN A 97 15.07 1.40 0.14
C ASN A 97 15.29 0.58 1.42
N ILE A 98 15.76 -0.67 1.32
CA ILE A 98 15.73 -1.61 2.46
C ILE A 98 16.50 -1.13 3.69
N GLU A 99 17.68 -0.53 3.50
CA GLU A 99 18.50 0.00 4.59
C GLU A 99 17.88 1.25 5.22
N GLU A 100 17.23 2.10 4.41
CA GLU A 100 16.49 3.26 4.92
C GLU A 100 15.28 2.80 5.75
N ILE A 101 14.54 1.79 5.28
CA ILE A 101 13.41 1.21 6.01
C ILE A 101 13.85 0.67 7.36
N LYS A 102 14.96 -0.09 7.41
CA LYS A 102 15.52 -0.61 8.66
C LYS A 102 15.91 0.50 9.63
N THR A 103 16.54 1.56 9.12
CA THR A 103 16.99 2.70 9.94
C THR A 103 15.83 3.55 10.45
N ARG A 104 14.77 3.69 9.66
CA ARG A 104 13.63 4.58 9.92
C ARG A 104 12.36 3.82 10.30
N MET A 105 12.50 2.58 10.76
CA MET A 105 11.36 1.71 11.09
C MET A 105 10.43 2.35 12.13
N ASP A 106 10.99 3.06 13.11
CA ASP A 106 10.21 3.80 14.12
C ASP A 106 9.45 5.02 13.57
N GLU A 107 9.82 5.50 12.38
CA GLU A 107 9.11 6.58 11.70
C GLU A 107 7.94 6.06 10.84
N LEU A 108 7.91 4.76 10.55
CA LEU A 108 6.86 4.07 9.80
C LEU A 108 5.72 3.55 10.68
N LYS A 109 5.84 3.66 12.01
CA LYS A 109 4.82 3.26 12.97
C LYS A 109 4.08 4.47 13.55
N PHE A 110 2.83 4.27 13.95
CA PHE A 110 2.09 5.28 14.68
C PHE A 110 2.68 5.45 16.09
N PRO A 111 2.56 6.66 16.69
CA PRO A 111 2.94 6.86 18.08
C PRO A 111 2.28 5.85 19.03
N GLY A 112 3.09 5.10 19.77
CA GLY A 112 2.62 4.07 20.72
C GLY A 112 2.24 2.74 20.09
N GLU A 113 2.44 2.54 18.78
CA GLU A 113 2.25 1.25 18.12
C GLU A 113 3.41 0.30 18.42
N ASP A 114 3.07 -0.93 18.82
CA ASP A 114 4.01 -2.04 18.91
C ASP A 114 4.07 -2.79 17.59
N LEU A 115 5.30 -2.97 17.07
CA LEU A 115 5.53 -3.74 15.86
C LEU A 115 5.66 -5.23 16.21
N ILE A 116 4.62 -5.99 15.90
CA ILE A 116 4.61 -7.44 16.10
C ILE A 116 4.96 -8.12 14.78
N VAL A 117 6.14 -8.75 14.74
CA VAL A 117 6.54 -9.60 13.60
C VAL A 117 5.94 -10.99 13.81
N PRO A 118 5.02 -11.47 12.94
CA PRO A 118 4.45 -12.79 13.11
C PRO A 118 5.51 -13.88 12.95
N GLN A 119 5.37 -14.96 13.72
CA GLN A 119 6.30 -16.08 13.65
C GLN A 119 6.32 -16.70 12.25
N GLY A 120 7.52 -16.93 11.71
CA GLY A 120 7.72 -17.56 10.41
C GLY A 120 7.70 -16.61 9.21
N TRP A 121 7.54 -15.30 9.43
CA TRP A 121 7.70 -14.30 8.37
C TRP A 121 9.17 -14.13 8.00
N ALA A 122 9.44 -13.98 6.69
CA ALA A 122 10.72 -13.48 6.23
C ALA A 122 10.86 -11.99 6.63
N GLU A 123 12.09 -11.56 6.93
CA GLU A 123 12.37 -10.15 7.23
C GLU A 123 11.89 -9.24 6.09
N GLU A 124 12.15 -9.65 4.84
CA GLU A 124 11.73 -8.92 3.64
C GLU A 124 10.21 -8.72 3.57
N ASP A 125 9.41 -9.73 3.93
CA ASP A 125 7.94 -9.62 3.94
C ASP A 125 7.47 -8.60 4.98
N PHE A 126 8.10 -8.60 6.16
CA PHE A 126 7.77 -7.64 7.19
C PHE A 126 8.11 -6.20 6.77
N LEU A 127 9.30 -6.01 6.19
CA LEU A 127 9.75 -4.70 5.70
C LEU A 127 8.88 -4.21 4.52
N ALA A 128 8.53 -5.11 3.59
CA ALA A 128 7.60 -4.79 2.50
C ALA A 128 6.24 -4.34 3.06
N GLY A 129 5.73 -5.01 4.08
CA GLY A 129 4.48 -4.66 4.75
C GLY A 129 4.50 -3.29 5.40
N LEU A 130 5.54 -3.00 6.18
CA LEU A 130 5.74 -1.67 6.80
C LEU A 130 5.87 -0.56 5.76
N TYR A 131 6.68 -0.81 4.72
CA TYR A 131 6.90 0.14 3.64
C TYR A 131 5.60 0.43 2.88
N GLY A 132 4.84 -0.62 2.54
CA GLY A 132 3.53 -0.50 1.91
C GLY A 132 2.54 0.30 2.76
N ARG A 133 2.49 0.05 4.08
CA ARG A 133 1.65 0.86 4.98
C ARG A 133 2.07 2.32 5.02
N GLY A 134 3.37 2.61 5.02
CA GLY A 134 3.86 3.98 4.91
C GLY A 134 3.41 4.65 3.60
N LYS A 135 3.48 3.92 2.48
CA LYS A 135 2.98 4.40 1.18
C LYS A 135 1.48 4.70 1.20
N LEU A 136 0.68 3.90 1.89
CA LEU A 136 -0.75 4.13 2.08
C LEU A 136 -1.01 5.47 2.78
N GLN A 137 -0.27 5.81 3.85
CA GLN A 137 -0.45 7.07 4.57
C GLN A 137 -0.25 8.29 3.67
N ARG A 138 0.70 8.20 2.72
CA ARG A 138 0.89 9.23 1.70
C ARG A 138 -0.34 9.39 0.82
N ASP A 139 -0.89 8.28 0.32
CA ASP A 139 -2.09 8.32 -0.52
C ASP A 139 -3.32 8.82 0.24
N ILE A 140 -3.43 8.52 1.54
CA ILE A 140 -4.49 9.08 2.41
C ILE A 140 -4.39 10.60 2.49
N ARG A 141 -3.16 11.13 2.67
CA ARG A 141 -2.91 12.57 2.78
C ARG A 141 -3.11 13.29 1.45
N GLU A 142 -2.63 12.72 0.35
CA GLU A 142 -2.62 13.38 -0.95
C GLU A 142 -3.89 13.13 -1.79
N GLN A 143 -4.57 12.01 -1.57
CA GLN A 143 -5.79 11.60 -2.29
C GLN A 143 -5.67 11.68 -3.81
N ASN A 144 -4.48 11.37 -4.32
CA ASN A 144 -4.17 11.49 -5.73
C ASN A 144 -4.59 10.23 -6.50
N PHE A 145 -5.77 10.28 -7.11
CA PHE A 145 -6.25 9.21 -7.99
C PHE A 145 -5.40 9.10 -9.26
N TYR A 146 -5.15 7.87 -9.72
CA TYR A 146 -4.49 7.62 -10.99
C TYR A 146 -5.44 7.03 -12.03
N ALA A 147 -5.91 5.80 -11.82
CA ALA A 147 -6.70 5.08 -12.80
C ALA A 147 -7.55 4.01 -12.12
N ARG A 148 -8.55 3.51 -12.85
CA ARG A 148 -9.24 2.28 -12.53
C ARG A 148 -9.00 1.28 -13.67
N ILE A 149 -8.71 0.04 -13.30
CA ILE A 149 -8.65 -1.10 -14.23
C ILE A 149 -9.78 -2.07 -13.88
N ASP A 150 -10.38 -2.70 -14.89
CA ASP A 150 -11.53 -3.62 -14.76
C ASP A 150 -11.15 -5.05 -15.17
#